data_AF-A0A841YW69-F1
#
_entry.id   AF-A0A841YW69-F1
#
_cell.length_a   1.000
_cell.length_b   1.000
_cell.length_c   1.000
_cell.angle_alpha   90.00
_cell.angle_beta   90.00
_cell.angle_gamma   90.00
#
_symmetry.space_group_name_H-M   'P 1'
#
loop_
_entity.id
_entity.type
_entity.pdbx_description
1 polymer ?
#
loop_
_entity_poly.entity_id
_entity_poly.type
_entity_poly.pdbx_seq_one_letter_code
_entity_poly.pdbx_strand_id
1 'polypeptide(L)'
;MWQLIWKDAMIQRGSIIWLAVLLLFLVVFGVSIGMPAFVFLSLGALIAGGSIIAKSISRDEDNYTLLFVTSLPVSRKDVVMARYVGTVLIMMATTVFLYVLTSVVMWTLIPMTDFFLSAVTTWMIILGVTMILFPIYFWLGYDSMRYVLGGLIIFYALLTMLASLPIVQQAITWFEGWGYGVILALLLGLMLVLYVVSMRLSIRVLEFTDL
;
A
#
# COMPACT_ATOMS: atom_id res chain seq x y z
N MET A 1 5.08 0.55 20.57
CA MET A 1 4.46 0.41 19.22
C MET A 1 3.02 0.91 19.10
N TRP A 2 2.01 0.36 19.80
CA TRP A 2 0.58 0.67 19.56
C TRP A 2 0.24 2.17 19.65
N GLN A 3 0.82 2.86 20.63
CA GLN A 3 0.64 4.32 20.80
C GLN A 3 1.13 5.13 19.60
N LEU A 4 2.18 4.68 18.89
CA LEU A 4 2.69 5.34 17.68
C LEU A 4 1.71 5.19 16.51
N ILE A 5 1.14 4.00 16.34
CA ILE A 5 0.14 3.72 15.30
C ILE A 5 -1.09 4.59 15.54
N TRP A 6 -1.55 4.67 16.79
CA TRP A 6 -2.72 5.48 17.14
C TRP A 6 -2.47 6.98 16.92
N LYS A 7 -1.28 7.47 17.28
CA LYS A 7 -0.86 8.84 17.00
C LYS A 7 -0.92 9.15 15.49
N ASP A 8 -0.37 8.28 14.64
CA ASP A 8 -0.38 8.47 13.19
C ASP A 8 -1.81 8.49 12.63
N ALA A 9 -2.70 7.62 13.13
CA ALA A 9 -4.12 7.61 12.76
C ALA A 9 -4.86 8.89 13.18
N MET A 10 -4.61 9.39 14.40
CA MET A 10 -5.23 10.63 14.89
C MET A 10 -4.80 11.86 14.08
N ILE A 11 -3.52 11.95 13.71
CA ILE A 11 -3.00 13.04 12.87
C ILE A 11 -3.69 13.02 11.49
N GLN A 12 -4.04 11.83 10.99
CA GLN A 12 -4.61 11.65 9.66
C GLN A 12 -6.14 11.74 9.58
N ARG A 13 -6.85 11.88 10.71
CA ARG A 13 -8.33 11.88 10.79
C ARG A 13 -9.05 12.74 9.75
N GLY A 14 -8.60 13.98 9.53
CA GLY A 14 -9.24 14.88 8.57
C GLY A 14 -9.05 14.44 7.11
N SER A 15 -7.94 13.76 6.82
CA SER A 15 -7.69 13.19 5.49
C SER A 15 -8.46 11.89 5.27
N ILE A 16 -8.64 11.09 6.33
CA ILE A 16 -9.47 9.88 6.30
C ILE A 16 -10.92 10.24 5.97
N ILE A 17 -11.48 11.30 6.57
CA ILE A 17 -12.84 11.77 6.28
C ILE A 17 -12.96 12.19 4.80
N TRP A 18 -12.03 13.00 4.30
CA TRP A 18 -12.02 13.40 2.89
C TRP A 18 -11.92 12.22 1.94
N LEU A 19 -11.07 11.23 2.26
CA LEU A 19 -10.97 10.01 1.47
C LEU A 19 -12.25 9.19 1.52
N ALA A 20 -12.91 9.07 2.67
CA ALA A 20 -14.19 8.37 2.76
C ALA A 20 -15.27 9.00 1.86
N VAL A 21 -15.33 10.34 1.79
CA VAL A 21 -16.22 11.07 0.88
C VAL A 21 -15.87 10.79 -0.58
N LEU A 22 -14.58 10.82 -0.93
CA LEU A 22 -14.12 10.52 -2.29
C LEU A 22 -14.43 9.07 -2.69
N LEU A 23 -14.26 8.12 -1.78
CA LEU A 23 -14.60 6.71 -2.02
C LEU A 23 -16.10 6.52 -2.21
N LEU A 24 -16.94 7.18 -1.41
CA LEU A 24 -18.38 7.17 -1.57
C LEU A 24 -18.79 7.72 -2.93
N PHE A 25 -18.21 8.83 -3.35
CA PHE A 25 -18.43 9.38 -4.69
C PHE A 25 -18.03 8.38 -5.78
N LEU A 26 -16.86 7.74 -5.67
CA LEU A 26 -16.35 6.78 -6.65
C LEU A 26 -17.26 5.56 -6.78
N VAL A 27 -17.71 4.99 -5.65
CA VAL A 27 -18.62 3.83 -5.63
C VAL A 27 -19.97 4.20 -6.24
N VAL A 28 -20.58 5.32 -5.84
CA VAL A 28 -21.88 5.77 -6.37
C VAL A 28 -21.78 6.03 -7.88
N PHE A 29 -20.74 6.75 -8.31
CA PHE A 29 -20.52 7.03 -9.72
C PHE A 29 -20.29 5.74 -10.52
N GLY A 30 -19.41 4.86 -10.04
CA GLY A 30 -19.09 3.59 -10.70
C GLY A 30 -20.32 2.69 -10.89
N VAL A 31 -21.18 2.60 -9.88
CA VAL A 31 -22.45 1.87 -9.98
C VAL A 31 -23.40 2.54 -11.00
N SER A 32 -23.47 3.88 -11.01
CA SER A 32 -24.38 4.61 -11.93
C SER A 32 -24.06 4.42 -13.42
N ILE A 33 -22.78 4.23 -13.76
CA ILE A 33 -22.32 3.99 -15.13
C ILE A 33 -22.20 2.49 -15.47
N GLY A 34 -22.62 1.60 -14.55
CA GLY A 34 -22.57 0.15 -14.75
C GLY A 34 -21.15 -0.43 -14.81
N MET A 35 -20.16 0.22 -14.18
CA MET A 35 -18.82 -0.36 -14.10
C MET A 35 -18.81 -1.66 -13.29
N PRO A 36 -18.02 -2.67 -13.67
CA PRO A 36 -17.87 -3.88 -12.88
C PRO A 36 -17.34 -3.58 -11.48
N ALA A 37 -17.90 -4.26 -10.46
CA ALA A 37 -17.56 -4.07 -9.05
C ALA A 37 -16.05 -4.17 -8.77
N PHE A 38 -15.40 -5.14 -9.40
CA PHE A 38 -13.95 -5.34 -9.31
C PHE A 38 -13.14 -4.07 -9.63
N VAL A 39 -13.55 -3.30 -10.64
CA VAL A 39 -12.75 -2.16 -11.15
C VAL A 39 -12.78 -1.01 -10.16
N PHE A 40 -13.95 -0.60 -9.68
CA PHE A 40 -14.03 0.51 -8.75
C PHE A 40 -13.61 0.13 -7.32
N LEU A 41 -13.73 -1.15 -6.92
CA LEU A 41 -13.17 -1.65 -5.66
C LEU A 41 -11.64 -1.61 -5.67
N SER A 42 -11.00 -2.11 -6.73
CA SER A 42 -9.53 -2.11 -6.84
C SER A 42 -8.97 -0.70 -6.95
N LEU A 43 -9.59 0.17 -7.76
CA LEU A 43 -9.22 1.59 -7.87
C LEU A 43 -9.43 2.35 -6.56
N GLY A 44 -10.59 2.18 -5.93
CA GLY A 44 -10.90 2.81 -4.64
C GLY A 44 -9.90 2.39 -3.56
N ALA A 45 -9.60 1.09 -3.48
CA ALA A 45 -8.66 0.58 -2.48
C ALA A 45 -7.23 1.06 -2.74
N LEU A 46 -6.81 1.16 -4.01
CA LEU A 46 -5.53 1.76 -4.41
C LEU A 46 -5.44 3.23 -4.03
N ILE A 47 -6.45 4.02 -4.36
CA ILE A 47 -6.50 5.45 -4.05
C ILE A 47 -6.47 5.64 -2.53
N ALA A 48 -7.32 4.94 -1.79
CA ALA A 48 -7.38 5.08 -0.34
C ALA A 48 -6.10 4.60 0.35
N GLY A 49 -5.66 3.37 0.08
CA GLY A 49 -4.45 2.82 0.70
C GLY A 49 -3.20 3.61 0.32
N GLY A 50 -3.02 3.89 -0.97
CA GLY A 50 -1.87 4.64 -1.48
C GLY A 50 -1.82 6.09 -0.96
N SER A 51 -2.95 6.80 -0.95
CA SER A 51 -2.99 8.19 -0.47
C SER A 51 -2.74 8.31 1.03
N ILE A 52 -3.24 7.38 1.84
CA ILE A 52 -2.99 7.38 3.29
C ILE A 52 -1.48 7.19 3.56
N ILE A 53 -0.83 6.27 2.84
CA ILE A 53 0.61 6.02 2.97
C ILE A 53 1.41 7.24 2.47
N ALA A 54 1.12 7.75 1.28
CA ALA A 54 1.81 8.91 0.74
C ALA A 54 1.69 10.14 1.65
N LYS A 55 0.49 10.35 2.22
CA LYS A 55 0.24 11.46 3.13
C LYS A 55 0.88 11.27 4.50
N SER A 56 1.04 10.01 4.95
CA SER A 56 1.82 9.71 6.15
C SER A 56 3.28 10.11 5.99
N ILE A 57 3.87 9.87 4.81
CA ILE A 57 5.25 10.25 4.50
C ILE A 57 5.38 11.77 4.36
N SER A 58 4.47 12.42 3.64
CA SER A 58 4.50 13.87 3.42
C SER A 58 4.28 14.67 4.72
N ARG A 59 3.38 14.24 5.61
CA ARG A 59 3.22 14.91 6.91
C ARG A 59 4.42 14.74 7.81
N ASP A 60 5.11 13.62 7.67
CA ASP A 60 6.30 13.36 8.43
C ASP A 60 7.45 14.27 7.95
N GLU A 61 7.51 14.62 6.66
CA GLU A 61 8.39 15.67 6.09
C GLU A 61 8.06 17.05 6.68
N ASP A 62 6.79 17.47 6.60
CA ASP A 62 6.36 18.81 7.06
C ASP A 62 6.64 19.05 8.57
N ASN A 63 6.59 18.00 9.38
CA ASN A 63 6.69 18.10 10.84
C ASN A 63 7.99 17.53 11.42
N TYR A 64 8.95 17.13 10.58
CA TYR A 64 10.19 16.44 10.99
C TYR A 64 9.93 15.28 11.97
N THR A 65 8.86 14.51 11.71
CA THR A 65 8.30 13.58 12.70
C THR A 65 9.26 12.43 13.01
N LEU A 66 10.05 11.96 12.04
CA LEU A 66 11.04 10.91 12.28
C LEU A 66 12.12 11.39 13.26
N LEU A 67 12.65 12.59 13.08
CA LEU A 67 13.66 13.19 13.97
C LEU A 67 13.10 13.43 15.38
N PHE A 68 11.85 13.90 15.47
CA PHE A 68 11.18 14.05 16.75
C PHE A 68 10.98 12.68 17.45
N VAL A 69 10.50 11.66 16.74
CA VAL A 69 10.25 10.35 17.32
C VAL A 69 11.54 9.61 17.70
N THR A 70 12.63 9.80 16.95
CA THR A 70 13.95 9.23 17.30
C THR A 70 14.61 9.92 18.49
N SER A 71 14.21 11.16 18.82
CA SER A 71 14.65 11.86 20.04
C SER A 71 13.96 11.38 21.32
N LEU A 72 12.81 10.72 21.18
CA LEU A 72 12.09 10.14 22.32
C LEU A 72 12.77 8.83 22.78
N PRO A 73 12.60 8.43 24.05
CA PRO A 73 13.14 7.17 24.59
C PRO A 73 12.33 5.96 24.08
N VAL A 74 12.25 5.80 22.77
CA VAL A 74 11.51 4.76 22.05
C VAL A 74 12.50 3.98 21.20
N SER A 75 12.36 2.65 21.16
CA SER A 75 13.29 1.83 20.36
C SER A 75 13.09 2.10 18.86
N ARG A 76 14.20 2.21 18.12
CA ARG A 76 14.17 2.40 16.65
C ARG A 76 13.38 1.27 15.95
N LYS A 77 13.50 0.05 16.47
CA LYS A 77 12.72 -1.11 16.04
C LYS A 77 11.21 -0.88 16.17
N ASP A 78 10.74 -0.30 17.27
CA ASP A 78 9.32 -0.01 17.48
C ASP A 78 8.79 1.03 16.48
N VAL A 79 9.62 2.00 16.07
CA VAL A 79 9.25 3.01 15.08
C VAL A 79 9.02 2.35 13.71
N VAL A 80 9.98 1.53 13.26
CA VAL A 80 9.86 0.82 11.98
C VAL A 80 8.68 -0.14 12.01
N MET A 81 8.57 -0.97 13.06
CA MET A 81 7.46 -1.93 13.16
C MET A 81 6.09 -1.24 13.23
N ALA A 82 5.98 -0.10 13.92
CA ALA A 82 4.73 0.68 13.93
C ALA A 82 4.33 1.11 12.51
N ARG A 83 5.27 1.52 11.66
CA ARG A 83 4.99 1.93 10.27
C ARG A 83 4.50 0.77 9.40
N TYR A 84 5.22 -0.35 9.45
CA TYR A 84 4.90 -1.54 8.66
C TYR A 84 3.56 -2.15 9.09
N VAL A 85 3.36 -2.35 10.40
CA VAL A 85 2.09 -2.89 10.93
C VAL A 85 0.95 -1.91 10.71
N GLY A 86 1.18 -0.60 10.90
CA GLY A 86 0.19 0.44 10.64
C GLY A 86 -0.32 0.42 9.19
N THR A 87 0.58 0.21 8.23
CA THR A 87 0.22 0.10 6.81
C THR A 87 -0.70 -1.09 6.55
N VAL A 88 -0.37 -2.27 7.09
CA VAL A 88 -1.21 -3.48 6.96
C VAL A 88 -2.59 -3.26 7.59
N LEU A 89 -2.65 -2.65 8.78
CA LEU A 89 -3.92 -2.35 9.45
C LEU A 89 -4.79 -1.39 8.64
N ILE A 90 -4.19 -0.34 8.08
CA ILE A 90 -4.88 0.61 7.21
C ILE A 90 -5.42 -0.09 5.96
N MET A 91 -4.62 -0.95 5.33
CA MET A 91 -5.05 -1.72 4.16
C MET A 91 -6.23 -2.65 4.49
N MET A 92 -6.20 -3.33 5.63
CA MET A 92 -7.33 -4.14 6.08
C MET A 92 -8.57 -3.27 6.30
N ALA A 93 -8.43 -2.14 6.98
CA ALA A 93 -9.53 -1.22 7.26
C ALA A 93 -10.14 -0.64 5.98
N THR A 94 -9.34 -0.19 5.01
CA THR A 94 -9.84 0.35 3.73
C THR A 94 -10.55 -0.71 2.90
N THR A 95 -10.03 -1.93 2.89
CA THR A 95 -10.62 -3.06 2.16
C THR A 95 -11.99 -3.44 2.74
N VAL A 96 -12.10 -3.54 4.07
CA VAL A 96 -13.36 -3.82 4.76
C VAL A 96 -14.36 -2.67 4.56
N PHE A 97 -13.90 -1.42 4.67
CA PHE A 97 -14.74 -0.25 4.46
C PHE A 97 -15.35 -0.23 3.05
N LEU A 98 -14.54 -0.52 2.02
CA LEU A 98 -15.01 -0.55 0.63
C LEU A 98 -15.99 -1.69 0.34
N TYR A 99 -15.80 -2.85 0.96
CA TYR A 99 -16.74 -3.97 0.86
C TYR A 99 -18.12 -3.59 1.40
N VAL A 100 -18.15 -3.04 2.62
CA VAL A 100 -19.39 -2.62 3.29
C VAL A 100 -20.06 -1.51 2.47
N LEU A 101 -19.31 -0.47 2.11
CA LEU A 101 -19.81 0.67 1.36
C LEU A 101 -20.45 0.24 0.03
N THR A 102 -19.75 -0.61 -0.73
CA THR A 102 -20.24 -1.07 -2.03
C THR A 102 -21.46 -1.96 -1.90
N SER A 103 -21.48 -2.88 -0.93
CA SER A 103 -22.63 -3.76 -0.68
C SER A 103 -23.88 -2.95 -0.29
N VAL A 104 -23.71 -1.87 0.46
CA VAL A 104 -24.79 -0.93 0.82
C VAL A 104 -25.29 -0.18 -0.41
N VAL A 105 -24.40 0.38 -1.24
CA VAL A 105 -24.79 1.15 -2.44
C VAL A 105 -25.49 0.29 -3.48
N MET A 106 -25.01 -0.93 -3.71
CA MET A 106 -25.60 -1.86 -4.68
C MET A 106 -26.83 -2.61 -4.16
N TRP A 107 -27.20 -2.44 -2.89
CA TRP A 107 -28.28 -3.18 -2.22
C TRP A 107 -28.14 -4.71 -2.36
N THR A 108 -26.93 -5.19 -2.61
CA THR A 108 -26.63 -6.60 -2.90
C THR A 108 -25.24 -6.93 -2.35
N LEU A 109 -25.06 -8.19 -1.93
CA LEU A 109 -23.75 -8.66 -1.52
C LEU A 109 -22.90 -8.93 -2.76
N ILE A 110 -21.72 -8.32 -2.79
CA ILE A 110 -20.74 -8.54 -3.86
C ILE A 110 -20.24 -10.00 -3.76
N PRO A 111 -20.10 -10.71 -4.89
CA PRO A 111 -19.47 -12.01 -4.91
C PRO A 111 -18.12 -11.97 -4.19
N MET A 112 -17.91 -12.90 -3.25
CA MET A 112 -16.66 -12.97 -2.49
C MET A 112 -15.45 -13.12 -3.40
N THR A 113 -15.61 -13.79 -4.54
CA THR A 113 -14.56 -13.94 -5.56
C THR A 113 -14.03 -12.60 -6.05
N ASP A 114 -14.92 -11.66 -6.41
CA ASP A 114 -14.54 -10.35 -6.95
C ASP A 114 -13.93 -9.47 -5.86
N PHE A 115 -14.46 -9.57 -4.65
CA PHE A 115 -13.90 -8.90 -3.48
C PHE A 115 -12.48 -9.40 -3.19
N PHE A 116 -12.25 -10.71 -3.07
CA PHE A 116 -10.91 -11.24 -2.82
C PHE A 116 -9.92 -10.88 -3.93
N LEU A 117 -10.35 -10.94 -5.19
CA LEU A 117 -9.50 -10.60 -6.33
C LEU A 117 -9.09 -9.12 -6.29
N SER A 118 -10.04 -8.21 -6.03
CA SER A 118 -9.75 -6.78 -5.86
C SER A 118 -8.86 -6.50 -4.65
N ALA A 119 -9.11 -7.13 -3.50
CA ALA A 119 -8.32 -6.96 -2.29
C ALA A 119 -6.87 -7.44 -2.50
N VAL A 120 -6.68 -8.65 -3.03
CA VAL A 120 -5.36 -9.24 -3.24
C VAL A 120 -4.54 -8.42 -4.24
N THR A 121 -5.14 -7.99 -5.35
CA THR A 121 -4.45 -7.16 -6.35
C THR A 121 -4.00 -5.82 -5.77
N THR A 122 -4.89 -5.11 -5.07
CA THR A 122 -4.52 -3.87 -4.38
C THR A 122 -3.43 -4.10 -3.34
N TRP A 123 -3.53 -5.18 -2.56
CA TRP A 123 -2.56 -5.47 -1.51
C TRP A 123 -1.17 -5.74 -2.07
N MET A 124 -1.07 -6.50 -3.17
CA MET A 124 0.22 -6.73 -3.84
C MET A 124 0.87 -5.42 -4.27
N ILE A 125 0.10 -4.47 -4.82
CA ILE A 125 0.64 -3.19 -5.28
C ILE A 125 1.13 -2.36 -4.09
N ILE A 126 0.31 -2.23 -3.04
CA ILE A 126 0.67 -1.42 -1.87
C ILE A 126 1.88 -2.03 -1.15
N LEU A 127 1.90 -3.35 -0.94
CA LEU A 127 3.05 -4.03 -0.34
C LEU A 127 4.30 -3.87 -1.19
N GLY A 128 4.22 -4.04 -2.52
CA GLY A 128 5.36 -3.87 -3.41
C GLY A 128 5.93 -2.45 -3.38
N VAL A 129 5.07 -1.44 -3.40
CA VAL A 129 5.48 -0.03 -3.33
C VAL A 129 6.11 0.30 -1.96
N THR A 130 5.47 -0.11 -0.87
CA THR A 130 5.97 0.19 0.50
C THR A 130 7.22 -0.59 0.88
N MET A 131 7.37 -1.81 0.37
CA MET A 131 8.59 -2.62 0.53
C MET A 131 9.84 -1.89 0.02
N ILE A 132 9.72 -1.10 -1.04
CA ILE A 132 10.85 -0.34 -1.61
C ILE A 132 10.95 1.04 -0.95
N LEU A 133 9.82 1.73 -0.77
CA LEU A 133 9.81 3.09 -0.23
C LEU A 133 10.28 3.16 1.22
N PHE A 134 9.86 2.25 2.10
CA PHE A 134 10.17 2.36 3.52
C PHE A 134 11.66 2.21 3.87
N PRO A 135 12.41 1.23 3.33
CA PRO A 135 13.85 1.17 3.57
C PRO A 135 14.58 2.44 3.10
N ILE A 136 14.22 2.93 1.92
CA ILE A 136 14.84 4.13 1.33
C ILE A 136 14.50 5.37 2.17
N TYR A 137 13.25 5.48 2.61
CA TYR A 137 12.77 6.51 3.51
C TYR A 137 13.60 6.58 4.81
N PHE A 138 13.83 5.43 5.44
CA PHE A 138 14.62 5.37 6.69
C PHE A 138 16.12 5.60 6.45
N TRP A 139 16.62 5.35 5.23
CA TRP A 139 18.04 5.50 4.90
C TRP A 139 18.41 6.93 4.50
N LEU A 140 17.67 7.52 3.56
CA LEU A 140 18.02 8.80 2.92
C LEU A 140 17.27 10.00 3.52
N GLY A 141 16.34 9.75 4.43
CA GLY A 141 15.45 10.78 4.95
C GLY A 141 14.50 11.34 3.89
N TYR A 142 13.84 12.44 4.22
CA TYR A 142 12.72 12.98 3.47
C TYR A 142 13.10 13.67 2.16
N ASP A 143 14.16 14.48 2.18
CA ASP A 143 14.53 15.33 1.04
C ASP A 143 14.82 14.50 -0.22
N SER A 144 15.32 13.28 -0.04
CA SER A 144 15.65 12.37 -1.13
C SER A 144 14.44 11.64 -1.71
N MET A 145 13.30 11.58 -0.99
CA MET A 145 12.14 10.79 -1.41
C MET A 145 11.48 11.30 -2.68
N ARG A 146 11.59 12.60 -2.98
CA ARG A 146 11.10 13.19 -4.23
C ARG A 146 11.81 12.59 -5.46
N TYR A 147 13.12 12.40 -5.36
CA TYR A 147 13.92 11.78 -6.43
C TYR A 147 13.65 10.28 -6.54
N VAL A 148 13.42 9.60 -5.41
CA VAL A 148 13.10 8.17 -5.37
C VAL A 148 11.75 7.89 -6.03
N LEU A 149 10.73 8.71 -5.77
CA LEU A 149 9.44 8.61 -6.44
C LEU A 149 9.56 8.85 -7.95
N GLY A 150 10.33 9.85 -8.38
CA GLY A 150 10.64 10.08 -9.80
C GLY A 150 11.36 8.88 -10.44
N GLY A 151 12.32 8.30 -9.73
CA GLY A 151 13.04 7.09 -10.15
C GLY A 151 12.13 5.86 -10.25
N LEU A 152 11.19 5.68 -9.33
CA LEU A 152 10.21 4.59 -9.35
C LEU A 152 9.28 4.67 -10.56
N ILE A 153 8.88 5.87 -10.98
CA ILE A 153 8.07 6.05 -12.20
C ILE A 153 8.86 5.62 -13.44
N ILE A 154 10.12 6.05 -13.55
CA ILE A 154 11.01 5.65 -14.65
C ILE A 154 11.26 4.14 -14.61
N PHE A 155 11.51 3.58 -13.43
CA PHE A 155 11.71 2.15 -13.25
C PHE A 155 10.47 1.34 -13.66
N TYR A 156 9.27 1.81 -13.31
CA TYR A 156 8.02 1.18 -13.75
C TYR A 156 7.86 1.23 -15.27
N ALA A 157 8.18 2.37 -15.90
CA ALA A 157 8.17 2.49 -17.36
C ALA A 157 9.19 1.55 -18.03
N LEU A 158 10.34 1.33 -17.41
CA LEU A 158 11.32 0.35 -17.90
C LEU A 158 10.85 -1.09 -17.71
N LEU A 159 10.17 -1.40 -16.59
CA LEU A 159 9.61 -2.74 -16.35
C LEU A 159 8.56 -3.13 -17.40
N THR A 160 7.71 -2.20 -17.84
CA THR A 160 6.73 -2.49 -18.90
C THR A 160 7.41 -2.76 -20.25
N MET A 161 8.52 -2.10 -20.54
CA MET A 161 9.36 -2.40 -21.71
C MET A 161 10.07 -3.75 -21.58
N LEU A 162 10.53 -4.12 -20.38
CA LEU A 162 11.12 -5.44 -20.14
C LEU A 162 10.08 -6.57 -20.23
N ALA A 163 8.83 -6.29 -19.83
CA ALA A 163 7.74 -7.26 -19.90
C ALA A 163 7.39 -7.68 -21.34
N SER A 164 7.71 -6.86 -22.35
CA SER A 164 7.50 -7.21 -23.75
C SER A 164 8.61 -8.08 -24.35
N LEU A 165 9.69 -8.36 -23.60
CA LEU A 165 10.76 -9.22 -24.06
C LEU A 165 10.29 -10.67 -24.24
N PRO A 166 10.73 -11.37 -25.31
CA PRO A 166 10.30 -12.75 -25.59
C PRO A 166 10.55 -13.71 -24.44
N ILE A 167 11.67 -13.54 -23.73
CA ILE A 167 12.02 -14.40 -22.59
C ILE A 167 11.05 -14.22 -21.41
N VAL A 168 10.53 -13.01 -21.21
CA VAL A 168 9.55 -12.72 -20.16
C VAL A 168 8.19 -13.25 -20.57
N GLN A 169 7.79 -13.06 -21.83
CA GLN A 169 6.57 -13.65 -22.38
C GLN A 169 6.58 -15.17 -22.28
N GLN A 170 7.70 -15.82 -22.60
CA GLN A 170 7.85 -17.27 -22.46
C GLN A 170 7.79 -17.75 -21.00
N ALA A 171 8.29 -16.96 -20.06
CA ALA A 171 8.12 -17.24 -18.64
C ALA A 171 6.66 -17.08 -18.19
N ILE A 172 5.93 -16.10 -18.74
CA ILE A 172 4.50 -15.90 -18.46
C ILE A 172 3.67 -17.09 -18.96
N THR A 173 3.97 -17.64 -20.15
CA THR A 173 3.23 -18.80 -20.69
C THR A 173 3.40 -20.07 -19.85
N TRP A 174 4.48 -20.20 -19.08
CA TRP A 174 4.63 -21.32 -18.13
C TRP A 174 3.59 -21.30 -17.00
N PHE A 175 3.00 -20.12 -16.74
CA PHE A 175 1.94 -19.94 -15.75
C PHE A 175 0.53 -19.97 -16.35
N GLU A 176 0.36 -19.98 -17.68
CA GLU A 176 -0.96 -19.95 -18.34
C GLU A 176 -1.84 -21.16 -18.03
N GLY A 177 -1.25 -22.28 -17.59
CA GLY A 177 -2.00 -23.48 -17.17
C GLY A 177 -2.43 -23.47 -15.69
N TRP A 178 -2.00 -22.49 -14.91
CA TRP A 178 -2.27 -22.46 -13.47
C TRP A 178 -3.54 -21.65 -13.21
N GLY A 179 -4.36 -22.11 -12.25
CA GLY A 179 -5.54 -21.36 -11.84
C GLY A 179 -5.15 -19.96 -11.38
N TYR A 180 -5.79 -18.92 -11.94
CA TYR A 180 -5.48 -17.52 -11.66
C TYR A 180 -5.41 -17.19 -10.15
N GLY A 181 -6.31 -17.77 -9.35
CA GLY A 181 -6.29 -17.62 -7.89
C GLY A 181 -5.06 -18.21 -7.21
N VAL A 182 -4.49 -19.30 -7.73
CA VAL A 182 -3.26 -19.92 -7.21
C VAL A 182 -2.06 -19.02 -7.48
N ILE A 183 -1.97 -18.45 -8.68
CA ILE A 183 -0.90 -17.50 -9.04
C ILE A 183 -0.96 -16.28 -8.13
N LEU A 184 -2.14 -15.69 -7.94
CA LEU A 184 -2.32 -14.55 -7.05
C LEU A 184 -1.94 -14.87 -5.60
N ALA A 185 -2.34 -16.04 -5.08
CA ALA A 185 -2.01 -16.46 -3.73
C ALA A 185 -0.50 -16.63 -3.53
N LEU A 186 0.20 -17.23 -4.51
CA LEU A 186 1.66 -17.39 -4.48
C LEU A 186 2.38 -16.04 -4.55
N LEU A 187 1.94 -15.14 -5.43
CA LEU A 187 2.51 -13.79 -5.54
C LEU A 187 2.28 -12.98 -4.26
N LEU A 188 1.08 -13.06 -3.66
CA LEU A 188 0.81 -12.40 -2.39
C LEU A 188 1.69 -12.96 -1.27
N GLY A 189 1.85 -14.29 -1.21
CA GLY A 189 2.75 -14.94 -0.25
C GLY A 189 4.20 -14.48 -0.41
N LEU A 190 4.69 -14.42 -1.66
CA LEU A 190 6.01 -13.89 -1.96
C LEU A 190 6.16 -12.42 -1.53
N MET A 191 5.16 -11.58 -1.85
CA MET A 191 5.16 -10.16 -1.46
C MET A 191 5.18 -9.98 0.05
N LEU A 192 4.44 -10.79 0.81
CA LEU A 192 4.48 -10.75 2.28
C LEU A 192 5.85 -11.14 2.84
N VAL A 193 6.49 -12.18 2.28
CA VAL A 193 7.85 -12.58 2.67
C VAL A 193 8.83 -11.44 2.40
N LEU A 194 8.79 -10.86 1.20
CA LEU A 194 9.67 -9.74 0.83
C LEU A 194 9.40 -8.49 1.68
N TYR A 195 8.14 -8.23 2.04
CA TYR A 195 7.76 -7.14 2.94
C TYR A 195 8.35 -7.31 4.34
N VAL A 196 8.34 -8.53 4.88
CA VAL A 196 8.98 -8.85 6.17
C VAL A 196 10.51 -8.72 6.09
N VAL A 197 11.12 -9.15 4.98
CA VAL A 197 12.56 -8.97 4.73
C VAL A 197 12.89 -7.47 4.68
N SER A 198 12.09 -6.69 3.96
CA SER A 198 12.23 -5.23 3.87
C SER A 198 12.09 -4.53 5.23
N MET A 199 11.17 -5.00 6.08
CA MET A 199 11.06 -4.53 7.46
C MET A 199 12.35 -4.77 8.26
N ARG A 200 12.95 -5.96 8.14
CA ARG A 200 14.21 -6.28 8.82
C ARG A 200 15.37 -5.44 8.30
N LEU A 201 15.43 -5.18 7.00
CA LEU A 201 16.40 -4.28 6.40
C LEU A 201 16.22 -2.85 6.92
N SER A 202 14.98 -2.37 6.98
CA SER A 202 14.65 -1.03 7.49
C SER A 202 15.04 -0.83 8.95
N ILE A 203 14.89 -1.86 9.80
CA ILE A 203 15.34 -1.81 11.20
C ILE A 203 16.86 -1.62 11.25
N ARG A 204 17.62 -2.44 10.50
CA ARG A 204 19.08 -2.33 10.47
C ARG A 204 19.53 -0.97 9.94
N VAL A 205 18.94 -0.52 8.84
CA VAL A 205 19.22 0.80 8.26
C VAL A 205 19.01 1.89 9.30
N LEU A 206 17.86 1.93 9.97
CA LEU A 206 17.58 2.95 10.96
C LEU A 206 18.50 2.86 12.18
N GLU A 207 18.97 1.67 12.57
CA GLU A 207 19.96 1.52 13.65
C GLU A 207 21.33 2.12 13.30
N PHE A 208 21.75 2.06 12.03
CA PHE A 208 23.04 2.61 11.57
C PHE A 208 22.99 4.10 11.18
N THR A 209 21.79 4.66 11.00
CA THR A 209 21.64 6.04 10.53
C THR A 209 21.57 6.98 11.73
N ASP A 210 22.60 7.79 11.96
CA ASP A 210 22.56 8.86 12.96
C ASP A 210 21.74 10.04 12.39
N LEU A 211 20.44 10.06 12.76
CA LEU A 211 19.49 11.14 12.47
C LEU A 211 19.45 12.13 13.64
#